data_AF-A0A1G8TEP5-F1
#
_entry.id   AF-A0A1G8TEP5-F1
#
_cell.length_a   1.000
_cell.length_b   1.000
_cell.length_c   1.000
_cell.angle_alpha   90.00
_cell.angle_beta   90.00
_cell.angle_gamma   90.00
#
_symmetry.space_group_name_H-M   'P 1'
#
loop_
_entity.id
_entity.type
_entity.pdbx_description
1 polymer ?
#
loop_
_entity_poly.entity_id
_entity_poly.type
_entity_poly.pdbx_seq_one_letter_code
_entity_poly.pdbx_strand_id
1 'polypeptide(L)'
;MARPRKSAADMRLRWDALYVTAAERAAIAGAARAAGQSVSRYLIGAHADMPRPRGQDNLQRTRALIAAEQQLSDLSDRIAAAAAPLDAVLLQAELRAIERAFRQVALPGSPVLDATEAPFSC
;
A
#
# COMPACT_ATOMS: atom_id res chain seq x y z
N MET A 1 24.07 12.31 -48.99
CA MET A 1 24.36 11.57 -47.74
C MET A 1 23.06 11.35 -47.00
N ALA A 2 22.54 10.13 -46.95
CA ALA A 2 21.29 9.82 -46.25
C ALA A 2 21.52 9.91 -44.72
N ARG A 3 20.71 10.71 -44.03
CA ARG A 3 20.77 10.84 -42.56
C ARG A 3 20.32 9.51 -41.92
N PRO A 4 21.06 8.93 -40.97
CA PRO A 4 20.66 7.70 -40.29
C PRO A 4 19.28 7.89 -39.64
N ARG A 5 18.32 7.01 -39.96
CA ARG A 5 17.01 7.00 -39.30
C ARG A 5 17.17 6.31 -37.94
N LYS A 6 16.60 6.90 -36.88
CA LYS A 6 16.60 6.31 -35.53
C LYS A 6 15.92 4.94 -35.55
N SER A 7 16.45 4.01 -34.77
CA SER A 7 15.87 2.67 -34.62
C SER A 7 14.50 2.76 -33.93
N ALA A 8 13.63 1.77 -34.15
CA ALA A 8 12.32 1.70 -33.48
C ALA A 8 12.45 1.64 -31.95
N ALA A 9 13.56 1.10 -31.43
CA ALA A 9 13.87 1.07 -30.00
C ALA A 9 14.20 2.46 -29.43
N ASP A 10 14.72 3.38 -30.24
CA ASP A 10 15.05 4.76 -29.86
C ASP A 10 13.90 5.74 -30.11
N MET A 11 12.80 5.28 -30.71
CA MET A 11 11.61 6.08 -30.93
C MET A 11 10.83 6.23 -29.62
N ARG A 12 10.87 7.44 -29.06
CA ARG A 12 10.05 7.80 -27.90
C ARG A 12 8.58 7.81 -28.30
N LEU A 13 7.78 6.97 -27.66
CA LEU A 13 6.33 6.96 -27.79
C LEU A 13 5.72 8.03 -26.87
N ARG A 14 4.69 8.72 -27.35
CA ARG A 14 3.93 9.69 -26.54
C ARG A 14 3.10 8.90 -25.53
N TRP A 15 3.42 9.04 -24.25
CA TRP A 15 2.86 8.20 -23.18
C TRP A 15 1.48 8.68 -22.72
N ASP A 16 1.29 9.98 -22.49
CA ASP A 16 -0.03 10.61 -22.31
C ASP A 16 0.09 12.14 -22.18
N ALA A 17 -1.04 12.85 -22.03
CA ALA A 17 -1.07 14.27 -21.65
C ALA A 17 -1.34 14.45 -20.15
N LEU A 18 -0.41 15.10 -19.43
CA LEU A 18 -0.62 15.52 -18.05
C LEU A 18 -1.46 16.80 -18.01
N TYR A 19 -2.64 16.75 -17.41
CA TYR A 19 -3.45 17.94 -17.16
C TYR A 19 -2.93 18.66 -15.92
N VAL A 20 -2.54 19.92 -16.08
CA VAL A 20 -2.06 20.80 -15.01
C VAL A 20 -2.73 22.15 -15.13
N THR A 21 -2.93 22.80 -14.00
CA THR A 21 -3.33 24.20 -13.91
C THR A 21 -2.21 25.12 -14.40
N ALA A 22 -2.55 26.38 -14.68
CA ALA A 22 -1.55 27.38 -15.08
C ALA A 22 -0.48 27.62 -14.00
N ALA A 23 -0.88 27.59 -12.72
CA ALA A 23 0.02 27.76 -11.59
C ALA A 23 1.02 26.60 -11.47
N GLU A 24 0.53 25.35 -11.58
CA GLU A 24 1.37 24.14 -11.57
C GLU A 24 2.33 24.14 -12.75
N ARG A 25 1.86 24.52 -13.95
CA ARG A 25 2.72 24.63 -15.13
C ARG A 25 3.86 25.63 -14.91
N ALA A 26 3.57 26.79 -14.31
CA ALA A 26 4.59 27.79 -14.01
C ALA A 26 5.60 27.28 -12.98
N ALA A 27 5.13 26.62 -11.92
CA ALA A 27 5.99 26.01 -10.90
C ALA A 27 6.91 24.94 -11.50
N ILE A 28 6.38 24.00 -12.30
CA ILE A 28 7.15 22.94 -12.96
C ILE A 28 8.18 23.54 -13.91
N ALA A 29 7.79 24.53 -14.72
CA ALA A 29 8.71 25.18 -15.65
C ALA A 29 9.83 25.95 -14.94
N GLY A 30 9.51 26.60 -13.82
CA GLY A 30 10.49 27.28 -12.96
C GLY A 30 11.51 26.29 -12.39
N ALA A 31 11.03 25.17 -11.84
CA ALA A 31 11.89 24.13 -11.27
C ALA A 31 12.77 23.45 -12.33
N ALA A 32 12.22 23.12 -13.49
CA ALA A 32 12.98 22.56 -14.61
C ALA A 32 14.09 23.52 -15.07
N ARG A 33 13.78 24.82 -15.16
CA ARG A 33 14.77 25.86 -15.51
C ARG A 33 15.86 25.98 -14.45
N ALA A 34 15.50 26.00 -13.17
CA ALA A 34 16.47 26.04 -12.07
C ALA A 34 17.42 24.82 -12.08
N ALA A 35 16.90 23.65 -12.48
CA ALA A 35 17.68 22.44 -12.65
C ALA A 35 18.49 22.38 -13.97
N GLY A 36 18.35 23.36 -14.87
CA GLY A 36 19.00 23.36 -16.19
C GLY A 36 18.48 22.29 -17.15
N GLN A 37 17.25 21.82 -16.94
CA GLN A 37 16.66 20.69 -17.68
C GLN A 37 15.44 21.12 -18.51
N SER A 38 15.13 20.35 -19.55
CA SER A 38 13.82 20.47 -20.20
C SER A 38 12.74 19.94 -19.25
N VAL A 39 11.52 20.50 -19.34
CA VAL A 39 10.39 20.08 -18.50
C VAL A 39 10.17 18.57 -18.55
N SER A 40 10.23 17.95 -19.73
CA SER A 40 10.09 16.50 -19.86
C SER A 40 11.21 15.73 -19.16
N ARG A 41 12.47 16.19 -19.24
CA ARG A 41 13.60 15.54 -18.56
C ARG A 41 13.49 15.70 -17.05
N TYR A 42 13.09 16.88 -16.59
CA TYR A 42 12.84 17.18 -15.19
C TYR A 42 11.74 16.28 -14.61
N LEU A 43 10.61 16.14 -15.29
CA LEU A 43 9.51 15.27 -14.85
C LEU A 43 9.90 13.80 -14.82
N ILE A 44 10.63 13.33 -15.82
CA ILE A 44 11.12 11.94 -15.87
C ILE A 44 12.10 11.68 -14.72
N GLY A 45 13.05 12.59 -14.48
CA GLY A 45 14.02 12.46 -13.37
C GLY A 45 13.34 12.51 -12.01
N ALA A 46 12.43 13.47 -11.81
CA ALA A 46 11.64 13.57 -10.59
C ALA A 46 10.80 12.32 -10.31
N HIS A 47 10.32 11.62 -11.34
CA HIS A 47 9.62 10.33 -11.20
C HIS A 47 10.54 9.13 -11.03
N ALA A 48 11.76 9.15 -11.60
CA ALA A 48 12.73 8.08 -11.46
C ALA A 48 13.32 8.02 -10.04
N ASP A 49 13.53 9.19 -9.43
CA ASP A 49 14.09 9.34 -8.09
C ASP A 49 13.03 9.36 -6.98
N MET A 50 11.74 9.35 -7.33
CA MET A 50 10.69 9.16 -6.34
C MET A 50 10.81 7.74 -5.74
N PRO A 51 10.95 7.59 -4.41
CA PRO A 51 10.81 6.31 -3.76
C PRO A 51 9.46 5.74 -4.18
N ARG A 52 9.43 4.62 -4.89
CA ARG A 52 8.17 3.98 -5.33
C ARG A 52 7.27 3.83 -4.10
N PRO A 53 6.19 4.61 -3.97
CA PRO A 53 5.36 4.49 -2.79
C PRO A 53 4.58 3.17 -2.94
N ARG A 54 4.54 2.37 -1.87
CA ARG A 54 3.48 1.38 -1.56
C ARG A 54 3.52 -0.02 -2.18
N GLY A 55 4.52 -0.37 -2.99
CA GLY A 55 4.62 -1.75 -3.52
C GLY A 55 4.94 -2.80 -2.46
N GLN A 56 5.92 -2.51 -1.59
CA GLN A 56 6.34 -3.41 -0.51
C GLN A 56 5.34 -3.42 0.65
N ASP A 57 4.78 -2.26 1.00
CA ASP A 57 3.76 -2.15 2.04
C ASP A 57 2.51 -2.97 1.68
N ASN A 58 2.05 -2.89 0.43
CA ASN A 58 0.90 -3.69 -0.02
C ASN A 58 1.21 -5.19 0.02
N LEU A 59 2.39 -5.62 -0.41
CA LEU A 59 2.79 -7.03 -0.35
C LEU A 59 2.81 -7.56 1.09
N GLN A 60 3.34 -6.78 2.04
CA GLN A 60 3.36 -7.16 3.44
C GLN A 60 1.94 -7.25 4.03
N ARG A 61 1.07 -6.29 3.71
CA ARG A 61 -0.34 -6.32 4.13
C ARG A 61 -1.10 -7.52 3.56
N THR A 62 -0.91 -7.81 2.27
CA THR A 62 -1.51 -8.99 1.63
C THR A 62 -1.03 -10.29 2.27
N ARG A 63 0.27 -10.40 2.58
CA ARG A 63 0.80 -11.58 3.31
C ARG A 63 0.21 -11.71 4.71
N ALA A 64 0.06 -10.60 5.43
CA ALA A 64 -0.56 -10.59 6.75
C ALA A 64 -2.05 -10.99 6.69
N LEU A 65 -2.78 -10.55 5.67
CA LEU A 65 -4.17 -10.99 5.42
C LEU A 65 -4.26 -12.50 5.21
N ILE A 66 -3.43 -13.05 4.33
CA ILE A 66 -3.40 -14.49 4.03
C ILE A 66 -3.06 -15.29 5.30
N ALA A 67 -2.10 -14.83 6.10
CA ALA A 67 -1.73 -15.50 7.34
C ALA A 67 -2.87 -15.47 8.39
N ALA A 68 -3.55 -14.32 8.53
CA ALA A 68 -4.69 -14.20 9.43
C ALA A 68 -5.87 -15.09 9.00
N GLU A 69 -6.14 -15.17 7.70
CA GLU A 69 -7.16 -16.06 7.13
C GLU A 69 -6.86 -17.54 7.43
N GLN A 70 -5.62 -17.97 7.24
CA GLN A 70 -5.18 -19.33 7.57
C GLN A 70 -5.35 -19.64 9.05
N GLN A 71 -4.93 -18.74 9.94
CA GLN A 71 -5.08 -18.91 11.39
C GLN A 71 -6.55 -19.01 11.81
N LEU A 72 -7.44 -18.24 11.17
CA LEU A 72 -8.89 -18.31 11.41
C LEU A 72 -9.49 -19.62 10.89
N SER A 73 -9.03 -20.11 9.73
CA SER A 73 -9.43 -21.42 9.21
C SER A 73 -9.03 -22.55 10.15
N ASP A 74 -7.77 -22.56 10.60
CA ASP A 74 -7.26 -23.56 11.55
C ASP A 74 -8.02 -23.51 12.89
N LEU A 75 -8.40 -22.32 13.35
CA LEU A 75 -9.22 -22.14 14.54
C LEU A 75 -10.65 -22.68 14.32
N SER A 76 -11.25 -22.41 13.17
CA SER A 76 -12.56 -22.95 12.78
C SER A 76 -12.56 -24.48 12.71
N ASP A 77 -11.53 -25.08 12.10
CA ASP A 77 -11.42 -26.54 12.00
C ASP A 77 -11.24 -27.19 13.37
N ARG A 78 -10.47 -26.56 14.26
CA ARG A 78 -10.34 -26.99 15.67
C ARG A 78 -11.66 -26.89 16.43
N ILE A 79 -12.46 -25.83 16.19
CA ILE A 79 -13.81 -25.73 16.76
C ILE A 79 -14.69 -26.86 16.25
N ALA A 80 -14.69 -27.11 14.93
CA ALA A 80 -15.54 -28.11 14.31
C ALA A 80 -15.17 -29.55 14.72
N ALA A 81 -13.89 -29.82 14.95
CA ALA A 81 -13.39 -31.14 15.36
C ALA A 81 -13.50 -31.40 16.88
N ALA A 82 -13.79 -30.38 17.68
CA ALA A 82 -13.87 -30.53 19.13
C ALA A 82 -15.11 -31.32 19.56
N ALA A 83 -14.88 -32.51 20.12
CA ALA A 83 -15.94 -33.35 20.70
C ALA A 83 -16.42 -32.87 22.08
N ALA A 84 -15.71 -31.91 22.68
CA ALA A 84 -16.00 -31.34 24.00
C ALA A 84 -16.13 -29.81 23.90
N PRO A 85 -16.87 -29.16 24.82
CA PRO A 85 -17.00 -27.70 24.82
C PRO A 85 -15.62 -27.04 24.97
N LEU A 86 -15.28 -26.20 24.00
CA LEU A 86 -14.07 -25.40 24.01
C LEU A 86 -14.15 -24.29 25.06
N ASP A 87 -13.03 -24.04 25.72
CA ASP A 87 -12.89 -22.92 26.66
C ASP A 87 -13.02 -21.60 25.89
N ALA A 88 -14.10 -20.87 26.19
CA ALA A 88 -14.40 -19.58 25.58
C ALA A 88 -13.31 -18.53 25.85
N VAL A 89 -12.61 -18.62 26.99
CA VAL A 89 -11.50 -17.72 27.34
C VAL A 89 -10.31 -17.97 26.43
N LEU A 90 -10.01 -19.25 26.16
CA LEU A 90 -8.94 -19.64 25.26
C LEU A 90 -9.25 -19.20 23.82
N LEU A 91 -10.48 -19.40 23.36
CA LEU A 91 -10.92 -18.95 22.03
C LEU A 91 -10.79 -17.43 21.87
N GLN A 92 -11.24 -16.67 22.87
CA GLN A 92 -11.14 -15.21 22.88
C GLN A 92 -9.68 -14.75 22.86
N ALA A 93 -8.79 -15.43 23.60
CA ALA A 93 -7.36 -15.11 23.61
C ALA A 93 -6.71 -15.35 22.24
N GLU A 94 -7.02 -16.46 21.56
CA GLU A 94 -6.50 -16.77 20.22
C GLU A 94 -6.98 -15.74 19.18
N LEU A 95 -8.27 -15.40 19.18
CA LEU A 95 -8.82 -14.39 18.27
C LEU A 95 -8.18 -13.01 18.47
N ARG A 96 -7.95 -12.60 19.73
CA ARG A 96 -7.24 -11.35 20.05
C ARG A 96 -5.78 -11.38 19.61
N ALA A 97 -5.12 -12.53 19.66
CA ALA A 97 -3.75 -12.68 19.18
C ALA A 97 -3.67 -12.49 17.65
N ILE A 98 -4.58 -13.11 16.89
CA ILE A 98 -4.69 -12.94 15.42
C ILE A 98 -4.94 -11.47 15.08
N GLU A 99 -5.90 -10.82 15.76
CA GLU A 99 -6.21 -9.40 15.55
C GLU A 99 -4.98 -8.51 15.75
N ARG A 100 -4.25 -8.68 16.86
CA ARG A 100 -3.06 -7.87 17.16
C ARG A 100 -1.95 -8.06 16.14
N ALA A 101 -1.68 -9.31 15.76
CA ALA A 101 -0.66 -9.64 14.77
C ALA A 101 -0.98 -9.00 13.41
N PHE A 102 -2.26 -9.07 12.99
CA PHE A 102 -2.71 -8.44 11.76
C PHE A 102 -2.58 -6.91 11.81
N ARG A 103 -3.06 -6.28 12.89
CA ARG A 103 -3.04 -4.81 13.05
C ARG A 103 -1.63 -4.24 13.03
N GLN A 104 -0.65 -4.91 13.65
CA GLN A 104 0.74 -4.47 13.65
C GLN A 104 1.32 -4.28 12.24
N VAL A 105 0.86 -5.09 11.27
CA VAL A 105 1.33 -5.03 9.88
C VAL A 105 0.41 -4.19 9.00
N ALA A 106 -0.91 -4.29 9.20
CA ALA A 106 -1.90 -3.62 8.36
C ALA A 106 -2.07 -2.13 8.70
N LEU A 107 -1.99 -1.78 9.97
CA LEU A 107 -2.37 -0.47 10.52
C LEU A 107 -1.38 -0.03 11.62
N PRO A 108 -0.10 0.22 11.28
CA PRO A 108 0.87 0.68 12.26
C PRO A 108 0.41 2.00 12.88
N GLY A 109 0.13 2.00 14.20
CA GLY A 109 -0.34 3.17 14.95
C GLY A 109 -1.86 3.31 15.09
N SER A 110 -2.66 2.36 14.61
CA SER A 110 -4.10 2.34 14.89
C SER A 110 -4.35 1.95 16.36
N PRO A 111 -5.10 2.75 17.13
CA PRO A 111 -5.41 2.43 18.52
C PRO A 111 -6.19 1.11 18.61
N VAL A 112 -5.88 0.31 19.63
CA VAL A 112 -6.67 -0.87 19.98
C VAL A 112 -8.07 -0.39 20.30
N LEU A 113 -9.07 -0.82 19.52
CA LEU A 113 -10.47 -0.69 19.90
C LEU A 113 -10.71 -1.71 21.02
N ASP A 114 -10.41 -1.29 22.25
CA ASP A 114 -10.85 -2.02 23.42
C ASP A 114 -12.36 -1.83 23.48
N ALA A 115 -13.10 -2.91 23.24
CA ALA A 115 -14.57 -2.95 23.27
C ALA A 115 -15.09 -2.87 24.72
N THR A 116 -14.48 -2.00 25.53
CA THR A 116 -14.81 -1.73 26.93
C THR A 116 -15.48 -0.37 27.10
N GLU A 117 -15.62 0.42 26.03
CA GLU A 117 -16.50 1.60 26.03
C GLU A 117 -17.93 1.20 25.65
N ALA A 118 -18.61 0.54 26.59
CA ALA A 118 -20.05 0.69 26.71
C ALA A 118 -20.33 1.54 27.94
N PRO A 119 -20.76 2.81 27.79
CA PRO A 119 -21.72 3.37 28.69
C PRO A 119 -23.08 3.23 28.01
N PHE A 120 -23.77 2.12 28.28
CA PHE A 120 -25.23 2.22 28.35
C PHE A 120 -25.53 3.13 29.54
N SER A 121 -25.93 4.37 29.26
CA SER A 121 -26.63 5.21 30.23
C SER A 121 -28.04 5.45 29.71
N CYS A 122 -28.99 4.97 30.53
CA CYS A 122 -30.44 5.18 30.61
C CYS A 122 -31.19 5.75 29.41
#